data_AF-F4LJ30-F1
#
_entry.id   AF-F4LJ30-F1
#
_cell.length_a   1.000
_cell.length_b   1.000
_cell.length_c   1.000
_cell.angle_alpha   90.00
_cell.angle_beta   90.00
_cell.angle_gamma   90.00
#
_symmetry.space_group_name_H-M   'P 1'
#
loop_
_entity.id
_entity.type
_entity.pdbx_description
1 polymer ?
#
loop_
_entity_poly.entity_id
_entity_poly.type
_entity_poly.pdbx_seq_one_letter_code
_entity_poly.pdbx_strand_id
1 'polypeptide(L)'
;MIPLLVLRWAAALAVLECTVGLLIGTELIGTQLKRYGTALFITTLTQSLGTFVVVSAVFAAVFACTGTPPYLSFIFGAIALATAPAPALSIVREFRTAGPVSKTLIPMAALDDMVGVVVFFTTIAIVARHVSGGALPLYMIPVMIVLPLLIGTLTGVPAGYLLKKTARKGATLAVLIGMIAATAGIGLLCNTYLMPAPLLNFMLLGIAMIAVILNLGAPLDYRAIAGAGLFTFVYIVARACGKYFGARVGAKATGLPVTVQKYLGFTLLPCGNRKAAR
;
A
#
# COMPACT_ATOMS: atom_id res chain seq x y z
N MET A 1 25.92 7.05 18.90
CA MET A 1 26.37 5.66 18.65
C MET A 1 25.15 4.77 18.67
N ILE A 2 24.65 4.35 17.50
CA ILE A 2 23.46 3.50 17.41
C ILE A 2 23.85 2.09 17.91
N PRO A 3 23.11 1.47 18.84
CA PRO A 3 23.46 0.15 19.36
C PRO A 3 23.52 -0.89 18.24
N LEU A 4 24.49 -1.82 18.31
CA LEU A 4 24.67 -2.89 17.30
C LEU A 4 23.38 -3.71 17.05
N LEU A 5 22.55 -3.84 18.09
CA LEU A 5 21.24 -4.47 18.03
C LEU A 5 20.28 -3.71 17.10
N VAL A 6 20.21 -2.38 17.21
CA VAL A 6 19.33 -1.51 16.41
C VAL A 6 19.72 -1.55 14.93
N LEU A 7 21.02 -1.59 14.65
CA LEU A 7 21.52 -1.71 13.28
C LEU A 7 21.15 -3.05 12.63
N ARG A 8 21.23 -4.16 13.38
CA ARG A 8 20.82 -5.49 12.91
C ARG A 8 19.31 -5.55 12.62
N TRP A 9 18.50 -4.96 13.48
CA TRP A 9 17.05 -4.86 13.24
C TRP A 9 16.76 -4.03 11.99
N ALA A 10 17.34 -2.83 11.87
CA ALA A 10 17.14 -1.96 10.71
C ALA A 10 17.51 -2.62 9.37
N ALA A 11 18.58 -3.42 9.36
CA ALA A 11 18.97 -4.18 8.17
C ALA A 11 17.94 -5.25 7.77
N ALA A 12 17.37 -5.96 8.75
CA ALA A 12 16.29 -6.91 8.50
C ALA A 12 15.03 -6.24 7.95
N LEU A 13 14.69 -5.03 8.43
CA LEU A 13 13.57 -4.23 7.91
C LEU A 13 13.77 -3.89 6.44
N ALA A 14 14.93 -3.32 6.10
CA ALA A 14 15.24 -2.88 4.75
C ALA A 14 15.15 -4.02 3.73
N VAL A 15 15.59 -5.24 4.11
CA VAL A 15 15.50 -6.43 3.26
C VAL A 15 14.04 -6.86 3.04
N LEU A 16 13.20 -6.82 4.08
CA LEU A 16 11.77 -7.14 3.97
C LEU A 16 11.05 -6.16 3.05
N GLU A 17 11.31 -4.85 3.21
CA GLU A 17 10.70 -3.80 2.37
C GLU A 17 11.09 -3.94 0.91
N CYS A 18 12.37 -4.19 0.61
CA CYS A 18 12.84 -4.44 -0.75
C CYS A 18 12.18 -5.67 -1.37
N THR A 19 11.92 -6.71 -0.56
CA THR A 19 11.25 -7.93 -1.01
C THR A 19 9.77 -7.66 -1.34
N VAL A 20 9.06 -6.90 -0.51
CA VAL A 20 7.67 -6.48 -0.77
C VAL A 20 7.58 -5.60 -2.02
N GLY A 21 8.48 -4.63 -2.17
CA GLY A 21 8.56 -3.78 -3.36
C GLY A 21 8.82 -4.59 -4.64
N LEU A 22 9.69 -5.60 -4.57
CA LEU A 22 9.93 -6.53 -5.68
C LEU A 22 8.68 -7.35 -6.02
N LEU A 23 7.96 -7.86 -5.03
CA LEU A 23 6.71 -8.62 -5.24
C LEU A 23 5.66 -7.77 -5.97
N ILE A 24 5.40 -6.55 -5.50
CA ILE A 24 4.48 -5.60 -6.16
C ILE A 24 4.96 -5.31 -7.59
N GLY A 25 6.26 -5.08 -7.78
CA GLY A 25 6.87 -4.84 -9.09
C GLY A 25 6.72 -6.00 -10.07
N THR A 26 6.75 -7.25 -9.59
CA THR A 26 6.54 -8.43 -10.45
C THR A 26 5.10 -8.63 -10.90
N GLU A 27 4.12 -8.10 -10.15
CA GLU A 27 2.71 -8.10 -10.56
C GLU A 27 2.40 -7.02 -11.62
N LEU A 28 3.28 -6.02 -11.79
CA LEU A 28 3.17 -4.97 -12.80
C LEU A 28 3.48 -5.49 -14.23
N ILE A 29 2.52 -6.15 -14.85
CA ILE A 29 2.61 -6.57 -16.26
C ILE A 29 2.37 -5.34 -17.15
N GLY A 30 3.43 -4.64 -17.56
CA GLY A 30 3.37 -3.40 -18.37
C GLY A 30 2.62 -3.53 -19.71
N THR A 31 2.45 -4.75 -20.24
CA THR A 31 1.64 -5.04 -21.43
C THR A 31 0.13 -4.91 -21.18
N GLN A 32 -0.36 -5.13 -19.96
CA GLN A 32 -1.79 -4.96 -19.61
C GLN A 32 -2.13 -3.49 -19.35
N LEU A 33 -1.19 -2.72 -18.79
CA LEU A 33 -1.36 -1.28 -18.55
C LEU A 33 -1.51 -0.49 -19.85
N LYS A 34 -0.83 -0.88 -20.94
CA LYS A 34 -0.97 -0.22 -22.25
C LYS A 34 -2.36 -0.34 -22.90
N ARG A 35 -3.17 -1.34 -22.53
CA ARG A 35 -4.47 -1.61 -23.18
C ARG A 35 -5.65 -0.86 -22.54
N TYR A 36 -5.54 -0.50 -21.26
CA TYR A 36 -6.60 0.21 -20.50
C TYR A 36 -6.09 1.47 -19.78
N GLY A 37 -4.82 1.87 -20.04
CA GLY A 37 -3.98 2.65 -19.13
C GLY A 37 -4.60 3.87 -18.51
N THR A 38 -5.03 4.84 -19.32
CA THR A 38 -5.54 6.12 -18.80
C THR A 38 -6.84 5.95 -18.02
N ALA A 39 -7.75 5.10 -18.51
CA ALA A 39 -9.00 4.82 -17.81
C ALA A 39 -8.75 4.13 -16.46
N LEU A 40 -7.90 3.10 -16.46
CA LEU A 40 -7.56 2.34 -15.26
C LEU A 40 -6.88 3.24 -14.22
N PHE A 41 -5.90 4.05 -14.64
CA PHE A 41 -5.17 4.97 -13.77
C PHE A 41 -6.07 6.04 -13.14
N ILE A 42 -6.97 6.65 -13.92
CA ILE A 42 -7.91 7.66 -13.38
C ILE A 42 -8.90 6.99 -12.42
N THR A 43 -9.38 5.78 -12.72
CA THR A 43 -10.31 5.07 -11.82
C THR A 43 -9.68 4.71 -10.49
N THR A 44 -8.44 4.24 -10.47
CA THR A 44 -7.72 3.90 -9.23
C THR A 44 -7.43 5.14 -8.41
N LEU A 45 -6.97 6.23 -9.05
CA LEU A 45 -6.77 7.51 -8.38
C LEU A 45 -8.05 8.02 -7.74
N THR A 46 -9.16 8.02 -8.50
CA THR A 46 -10.44 8.54 -8.01
C THR A 46 -10.99 7.69 -6.87
N GLN A 47 -10.88 6.37 -6.96
CA GLN A 47 -11.31 5.47 -5.88
C GLN A 47 -10.43 5.60 -4.64
N SER A 48 -9.11 5.53 -4.81
CA SER A 48 -8.15 5.58 -3.71
C SER A 48 -8.23 6.93 -3.00
N LEU A 49 -8.03 8.05 -3.72
CA LEU A 49 -8.15 9.39 -3.13
C LEU A 49 -9.55 9.69 -2.59
N GLY A 50 -10.60 9.25 -3.29
CA GLY A 50 -11.97 9.38 -2.79
C GLY A 50 -12.18 8.65 -1.46
N THR A 51 -11.60 7.47 -1.30
CA THR A 51 -11.64 6.71 -0.04
C THR A 51 -10.88 7.43 1.07
N PHE A 52 -9.68 7.94 0.77
CA PHE A 52 -8.90 8.73 1.72
C PHE A 52 -9.70 9.94 2.23
N VAL A 53 -10.25 10.74 1.32
CA VAL A 53 -11.01 11.95 1.68
C VAL A 53 -12.26 11.62 2.50
N VAL A 54 -13.06 10.62 2.08
CA VAL A 54 -14.28 10.23 2.80
C VAL A 54 -13.95 9.74 4.20
N VAL A 55 -12.98 8.83 4.35
CA VAL A 55 -12.61 8.27 5.66
C VAL A 55 -12.00 9.35 6.55
N SER A 56 -11.11 10.19 6.04
CA SER A 56 -10.56 11.31 6.81
C SER A 56 -11.63 12.30 7.24
N ALA A 57 -12.59 12.65 6.37
CA ALA A 57 -13.67 13.57 6.73
C ALA A 57 -14.59 12.99 7.83
N VAL A 58 -14.97 11.72 7.71
CA VAL A 58 -15.79 11.04 8.72
C VAL A 58 -15.07 10.99 10.06
N PHE A 59 -13.80 10.59 10.09
CA PHE A 59 -13.02 10.55 11.32
C PHE A 59 -12.68 11.93 11.87
N ALA A 60 -12.53 12.94 11.02
CA ALA A 60 -12.36 14.32 11.47
C ALA A 60 -13.61 14.83 12.21
N ALA A 61 -14.81 14.52 11.69
CA ALA A 61 -16.07 14.87 12.36
C ALA A 61 -16.22 14.12 13.70
N VAL A 62 -15.91 12.82 13.74
CA VAL A 62 -15.95 12.03 14.98
C VAL A 62 -14.94 12.60 16.00
N PHE A 63 -13.72 12.90 15.57
CA PHE A 63 -12.67 13.41 16.44
C PHE A 63 -12.88 14.84 16.92
N ALA A 64 -13.57 15.67 16.13
CA ALA A 64 -14.02 16.98 16.56
C ALA A 64 -15.04 16.88 17.72
N CYS A 65 -15.95 15.90 17.67
CA CYS A 65 -16.92 15.66 18.74
C CYS A 65 -16.29 15.05 20.01
N THR A 66 -15.22 14.25 19.88
CA THR A 66 -14.57 13.57 21.01
C THR A 66 -13.35 14.33 21.58
N GLY A 67 -13.01 15.50 21.04
CA GLY A 67 -11.86 16.29 21.48
C GLY A 67 -10.50 15.65 21.21
N THR A 68 -10.44 14.68 20.28
CA THR A 68 -9.20 13.98 19.93
C THR A 68 -8.46 14.70 18.81
N PRO A 69 -7.12 14.57 18.71
CA PRO A 69 -6.34 15.34 17.76
C PRO A 69 -6.72 15.08 16.29
N PRO A 70 -6.92 16.12 15.46
CA PRO A 70 -7.42 15.97 14.10
C PRO A 70 -6.44 15.26 13.17
N TYR A 71 -5.13 15.27 13.47
CA TYR A 71 -4.12 14.60 12.65
C TYR A 71 -4.32 13.08 12.56
N LEU A 72 -4.96 12.47 13.57
CA LEU A 72 -5.28 11.03 13.55
C LEU A 72 -6.26 10.69 12.43
N SER A 73 -7.18 11.58 12.06
CA SER A 73 -8.17 11.32 11.01
C SER A 73 -7.53 11.09 9.64
N PHE A 74 -6.42 11.79 9.36
CA PHE A 74 -5.64 11.59 8.14
C PHE A 74 -4.91 10.26 8.16
N ILE A 75 -4.40 9.82 9.32
CA ILE A 75 -3.80 8.48 9.47
C ILE A 75 -4.85 7.40 9.17
N PHE A 76 -6.05 7.50 9.73
CA PHE A 76 -7.14 6.54 9.44
C PHE A 76 -7.54 6.53 7.96
N GLY A 77 -7.60 7.70 7.32
CA GLY A 77 -7.82 7.79 5.88
C GLY A 77 -6.72 7.11 5.06
N ALA A 78 -5.46 7.29 5.47
CA ALA A 78 -4.30 6.69 4.81
C ALA A 78 -4.28 5.15 4.95
N ILE A 79 -4.64 4.62 6.12
CA ILE A 79 -4.75 3.17 6.35
C ILE A 79 -5.91 2.56 5.52
N ALA A 80 -6.99 3.32 5.28
CA ALA A 80 -8.14 2.84 4.51
C ALA A 80 -7.85 2.55 3.04
N LEU A 81 -6.77 3.13 2.51
CA LEU A 81 -6.28 2.88 1.16
C LEU A 81 -5.72 1.47 0.96
N ALA A 82 -5.26 0.82 2.03
CA ALA A 82 -4.73 -0.53 1.93
C ALA A 82 -5.81 -1.48 1.42
N THR A 83 -5.58 -2.16 0.29
CA THR A 83 -6.56 -3.03 -0.38
C THR A 83 -5.93 -4.36 -0.71
N ALA A 84 -6.58 -5.47 -0.35
CA ALA A 84 -6.13 -6.79 -0.75
C ALA A 84 -6.96 -7.27 -1.97
N PRO A 85 -6.36 -7.47 -3.15
CA PRO A 85 -7.06 -7.99 -4.32
C PRO A 85 -7.28 -9.52 -4.25
N ALA A 86 -6.55 -10.20 -3.36
CA ALA A 86 -6.46 -11.66 -3.30
C ALA A 86 -7.82 -12.39 -3.20
N PRO A 87 -8.80 -11.93 -2.40
CA PRO A 87 -10.10 -12.60 -2.30
C PRO A 87 -10.93 -12.52 -3.58
N ALA A 88 -10.91 -11.38 -4.26
CA ALA A 88 -11.64 -11.22 -5.52
C ALA A 88 -10.93 -11.97 -6.65
N LEU A 89 -9.59 -11.96 -6.66
CA LEU A 89 -8.78 -12.68 -7.62
C LEU A 89 -8.89 -14.20 -7.48
N SER A 90 -9.01 -14.72 -6.25
CA SER A 90 -9.19 -16.16 -6.03
C SER A 90 -10.50 -16.65 -6.61
N ILE A 91 -11.60 -15.90 -6.46
CA ILE A 91 -12.90 -16.20 -7.08
C ILE A 91 -12.80 -16.17 -8.61
N VAL A 92 -12.14 -15.17 -9.18
CA VAL A 92 -11.93 -15.08 -10.64
C VAL A 92 -11.16 -16.31 -11.17
N ARG A 93 -10.15 -16.76 -10.44
CA ARG A 93 -9.34 -17.94 -10.80
C ARG A 93 -10.10 -19.25 -10.62
N GLU A 94 -10.83 -19.41 -9.51
CA GLU A 94 -11.61 -20.61 -9.17
C GLU A 94 -12.76 -20.82 -10.15
N PHE A 95 -13.50 -19.77 -10.47
CA PHE A 95 -14.62 -19.83 -11.41
C PHE A 95 -14.22 -19.57 -12.88
N ARG A 96 -12.92 -19.37 -13.16
CA ARG A 96 -12.37 -19.06 -14.49
C ARG A 96 -13.17 -18.00 -15.27
N THR A 97 -13.59 -16.94 -14.59
CA THR A 97 -14.46 -15.92 -15.19
C THR A 97 -13.65 -14.98 -16.08
N ALA A 98 -14.03 -14.89 -17.37
CA ALA A 98 -13.39 -14.00 -18.34
C ALA A 98 -14.35 -12.87 -18.73
N GLY A 99 -14.17 -11.69 -18.13
CA GLY A 99 -15.02 -10.52 -18.39
C GLY A 99 -14.27 -9.20 -18.23
N PRO A 100 -14.91 -8.06 -18.57
CA PRO A 100 -14.30 -6.74 -18.44
C PRO A 100 -13.86 -6.43 -17.01
N VAL A 101 -14.60 -6.88 -15.99
CA VAL A 101 -14.26 -6.69 -14.56
C VAL A 101 -13.02 -7.48 -14.16
N SER A 102 -12.92 -8.77 -14.53
CA SER A 102 -11.76 -9.62 -14.22
C SER A 102 -10.47 -9.10 -14.87
N LYS A 103 -10.57 -8.57 -16.10
CA LYS A 103 -9.44 -7.99 -16.85
C LYS A 103 -8.95 -6.67 -16.26
N THR A 104 -9.84 -5.88 -15.64
CA THR A 104 -9.45 -4.66 -14.92
C THR A 104 -8.90 -4.97 -13.53
N LEU A 105 -9.40 -6.00 -12.84
CA LEU A 105 -9.07 -6.28 -11.43
C LEU A 105 -7.57 -6.50 -11.16
N ILE A 106 -6.88 -7.30 -12.01
CA ILE A 106 -5.46 -7.63 -11.83
C ILE A 106 -4.54 -6.39 -11.92
N PRO A 107 -4.54 -5.62 -13.03
CA PRO A 107 -3.68 -4.43 -13.12
C PRO A 107 -4.13 -3.33 -12.15
N MET A 108 -5.42 -3.27 -11.81
CA MET A 108 -5.96 -2.27 -10.89
C MET A 108 -5.42 -2.48 -9.48
N ALA A 109 -5.30 -3.74 -9.03
CA ALA A 109 -4.75 -4.08 -7.73
C ALA A 109 -3.34 -3.52 -7.52
N ALA A 110 -2.45 -3.75 -8.49
CA ALA A 110 -1.08 -3.29 -8.41
C ALA A 110 -0.97 -1.75 -8.42
N LEU A 111 -1.85 -1.06 -9.18
CA LEU A 111 -1.93 0.40 -9.13
C LEU A 111 -2.49 0.92 -7.79
N ASP A 112 -3.47 0.25 -7.19
CA ASP A 112 -4.06 0.64 -5.91
C ASP A 112 -3.00 0.55 -4.78
N ASP A 113 -2.16 -0.49 -4.80
CA ASP A 113 -1.03 -0.64 -3.87
C ASP A 113 0.00 0.49 -4.05
N MET A 114 0.33 0.87 -5.28
CA MET A 114 1.25 1.99 -5.55
C MET A 114 0.70 3.33 -5.05
N VAL A 115 -0.57 3.63 -5.34
CA VAL A 115 -1.21 4.87 -4.88
C VAL A 115 -1.32 4.87 -3.35
N GLY A 116 -1.68 3.73 -2.74
CA GLY A 116 -1.73 3.55 -1.30
C GLY A 116 -0.41 3.90 -0.64
N VAL A 117 0.71 3.32 -1.10
CA VAL A 117 2.05 3.59 -0.56
C VAL A 117 2.41 5.09 -0.64
N VAL A 118 2.17 5.74 -1.78
CA VAL A 118 2.49 7.16 -1.97
C VAL A 118 1.68 8.04 -1.04
N VAL A 119 0.36 7.88 -1.01
CA VAL A 119 -0.53 8.72 -0.18
C VAL A 119 -0.28 8.47 1.31
N PHE A 120 -0.03 7.22 1.68
CA PHE A 120 0.24 6.82 3.04
C PHE A 120 1.52 7.45 3.59
N PHE A 121 2.63 7.33 2.88
CA PHE A 121 3.89 7.95 3.32
C PHE A 121 3.84 9.47 3.29
N THR A 122 3.14 10.06 2.32
CA THR A 122 2.91 11.51 2.29
C THR A 122 2.16 11.97 3.52
N THR A 123 1.08 11.28 3.88
CA THR A 123 0.26 11.61 5.05
C THR A 123 1.08 11.56 6.34
N ILE A 124 1.89 10.52 6.49
CA ILE A 124 2.69 10.29 7.70
C ILE A 124 3.82 11.29 7.82
N ALA A 125 4.46 11.67 6.71
CA ALA A 125 5.46 12.73 6.72
C ALA A 125 4.87 14.08 7.17
N ILE A 126 3.65 14.41 6.71
CA ILE A 126 2.95 15.63 7.11
C ILE A 126 2.55 15.58 8.59
N VAL A 127 1.99 14.46 9.05
CA VAL A 127 1.57 14.29 10.46
C VAL A 127 2.78 14.31 11.40
N ALA A 128 3.88 13.66 11.03
CA ALA A 128 5.12 13.67 11.83
C ALA A 128 5.66 15.09 12.02
N ARG A 129 5.67 15.92 10.97
CA ARG A 129 6.05 17.34 11.06
C ARG A 129 5.18 18.09 12.07
N HIS A 130 3.87 17.89 12.02
CA HIS A 130 2.93 18.55 12.93
C HIS A 130 3.16 18.13 14.39
N VAL A 131 3.38 16.84 14.65
CA VAL A 131 3.62 16.32 16.00
C VAL A 131 4.99 16.75 16.54
N SER A 132 6.01 16.88 15.70
CA SER A 132 7.34 17.37 16.10
C SER A 132 7.41 18.89 16.31
N GLY A 133 6.28 19.62 16.29
CA GLY A 133 6.26 21.07 16.52
C GLY A 133 7.01 21.90 15.47
N GLY A 134 7.18 21.36 14.25
CA GLY A 134 7.92 22.03 13.18
C GLY A 134 9.45 21.98 13.31
N ALA A 135 10.00 21.24 14.29
CA ALA A 135 11.45 21.03 14.43
C ALA A 135 12.08 20.30 13.23
N LEU A 136 11.26 19.61 12.42
CA LEU A 136 11.69 18.98 11.17
C LEU A 136 11.76 20.01 10.03
N PRO A 137 12.92 20.19 9.37
CA PRO A 137 13.05 21.11 8.23
C PRO A 137 12.09 20.76 7.08
N LEU A 138 11.55 21.77 6.39
CA LEU A 138 10.53 21.58 5.33
C LEU A 138 11.03 20.72 4.16
N TYR A 139 12.34 20.75 3.88
CA TYR A 139 12.95 19.93 2.83
C TYR A 139 12.97 18.43 3.13
N MET A 140 12.80 17.99 4.38
CA MET A 140 12.84 16.56 4.72
C MET A 140 11.61 15.78 4.28
N ILE A 141 10.44 16.43 4.15
CA ILE A 141 9.20 15.77 3.70
C ILE A 141 9.34 15.19 2.29
N PRO A 142 9.72 15.97 1.25
CA PRO A 142 9.90 15.42 -0.08
C PRO A 142 11.07 14.43 -0.11
N VAL A 143 12.14 14.65 0.65
CA VAL A 143 13.28 13.73 0.72
C VAL A 143 12.86 12.34 1.21
N MET A 144 11.96 12.24 2.20
CA MET A 144 11.46 10.94 2.72
C MET A 144 10.67 10.12 1.69
N ILE A 145 10.16 10.74 0.62
CA ILE A 145 9.37 10.08 -0.43
C ILE A 145 10.21 9.89 -1.69
N VAL A 146 10.87 10.96 -2.12
CA VAL A 146 11.63 11.02 -3.38
C VAL A 146 12.93 10.23 -3.27
N LEU A 147 13.62 10.25 -2.12
CA LEU A 147 14.91 9.57 -1.98
C LEU A 147 14.76 8.03 -2.04
N PRO A 148 13.83 7.36 -1.33
CA PRO A 148 13.63 5.92 -1.48
C PRO A 148 13.19 5.54 -2.90
N LEU A 149 12.37 6.37 -3.55
CA LEU A 149 11.94 6.14 -4.93
C LEU A 149 13.10 6.28 -5.93
N LEU A 150 13.99 7.25 -5.72
CA LEU A 150 15.22 7.42 -6.50
C LEU A 150 16.19 6.26 -6.29
N ILE A 151 16.43 5.85 -5.04
CA ILE A 151 17.30 4.70 -4.74
C ILE A 151 16.74 3.42 -5.38
N GLY A 152 15.44 3.16 -5.21
CA GLY A 152 14.78 1.98 -5.79
C GLY A 152 14.77 1.96 -7.31
N THR A 153 14.65 3.11 -7.98
CA THR A 153 14.75 3.20 -9.45
C THR A 153 16.18 3.03 -9.93
N LEU A 154 17.15 3.66 -9.26
CA LEU A 154 18.58 3.56 -9.57
C LEU A 154 19.11 2.14 -9.42
N THR A 155 18.68 1.37 -8.41
CA THR A 155 19.07 -0.03 -8.25
C THR A 155 18.18 -0.99 -9.05
N GLY A 156 16.89 -0.70 -9.19
CA GLY A 156 15.93 -1.55 -9.90
C GLY A 156 16.14 -1.62 -11.42
N VAL A 157 16.54 -0.51 -12.08
CA VAL A 157 16.76 -0.50 -13.54
C VAL A 157 17.95 -1.40 -13.96
N PRO A 158 19.14 -1.30 -13.33
CA PRO A 158 20.23 -2.24 -13.55
C PRO A 158 19.85 -3.68 -13.24
N ALA A 159 19.09 -3.92 -12.17
CA ALA A 159 18.60 -5.26 -11.81
C ALA A 159 17.76 -5.86 -12.94
N GLY A 160 16.81 -5.09 -13.50
CA GLY A 160 15.97 -5.52 -14.60
C GLY A 160 16.74 -5.86 -15.87
N TYR A 161 17.81 -5.12 -16.17
CA TYR A 161 18.69 -5.41 -17.31
C TYR A 161 19.52 -6.68 -17.09
N LEU A 162 20.06 -6.89 -15.88
CA LEU A 162 20.81 -8.09 -15.50
C LEU A 162 19.94 -9.35 -15.51
N LEU A 163 18.69 -9.23 -15.05
CA LEU A 163 17.69 -10.31 -15.06
C LEU A 163 17.34 -10.73 -16.50
N LYS A 164 17.22 -9.80 -17.44
CA LYS A 164 17.00 -10.11 -18.86
C LYS A 164 18.13 -10.93 -19.49
N LYS A 165 19.36 -10.75 -19.03
CA LYS A 165 20.54 -11.49 -19.54
C LYS A 165 20.70 -12.88 -18.92
N THR A 166 19.94 -13.19 -17.87
CA THR A 166 20.15 -14.38 -17.05
C THR A 166 18.99 -15.36 -17.22
N ALA A 167 19.21 -16.47 -17.92
CA ALA A 167 18.17 -17.47 -18.20
C ALA A 167 18.10 -18.62 -17.18
N ARG A 168 19.11 -18.80 -16.31
CA ARG A 168 19.18 -19.92 -15.35
C ARG A 168 18.53 -19.54 -14.02
N LYS A 169 17.60 -20.37 -13.52
CA LYS A 169 16.85 -20.15 -12.27
C LYS A 169 17.74 -19.77 -11.07
N GLY A 170 18.87 -20.47 -10.88
CA GLY A 170 19.81 -20.19 -9.78
C GLY A 170 20.53 -18.85 -9.93
N ALA A 171 20.87 -18.46 -11.15
CA ALA A 171 21.53 -17.18 -11.42
C ALA A 171 20.52 -16.01 -11.30
N THR A 172 19.27 -16.19 -11.71
CA THR A 172 18.18 -15.23 -11.47
C THR A 172 17.99 -14.99 -9.98
N LEU A 173 17.96 -16.05 -9.17
CA LEU A 173 17.76 -15.97 -7.72
C LEU A 173 18.95 -15.28 -7.02
N ALA A 174 20.19 -15.57 -7.45
CA ALA A 174 21.39 -14.89 -6.96
C ALA A 174 21.40 -13.39 -7.29
N VAL A 175 20.99 -13.01 -8.51
CA VAL A 175 20.85 -11.60 -8.92
C VAL A 175 19.79 -10.89 -8.06
N LEU A 176 18.65 -11.51 -7.80
CA LEU A 176 17.61 -10.92 -6.94
C LEU A 176 18.10 -10.68 -5.51
N ILE A 177 18.70 -11.70 -4.87
CA ILE A 177 19.25 -11.56 -3.52
C ILE A 177 20.34 -10.48 -3.47
N GLY A 178 21.24 -10.47 -4.46
CA GLY A 178 22.31 -9.48 -4.56
C GLY A 178 21.78 -8.05 -4.70
N MET A 179 20.76 -7.84 -5.54
CA MET A 179 20.17 -6.51 -5.74
C MET A 179 19.31 -6.05 -4.55
N ILE A 180 18.64 -6.97 -3.85
CA ILE A 180 17.95 -6.66 -2.59
C ILE A 180 18.97 -6.23 -1.53
N ALA A 181 20.07 -6.97 -1.37
CA ALA A 181 21.13 -6.64 -0.42
C ALA A 181 21.80 -5.31 -0.76
N ALA A 182 22.06 -5.04 -2.05
CA ALA A 182 22.63 -3.77 -2.51
C ALA A 182 21.68 -2.58 -2.24
N THR A 183 20.39 -2.74 -2.53
CA THR A 183 19.38 -1.69 -2.30
C THR A 183 19.20 -1.43 -0.80
N ALA A 184 19.14 -2.48 0.03
CA ALA A 184 19.10 -2.36 1.47
C ALA A 184 20.37 -1.69 2.03
N GLY A 185 21.56 -2.05 1.51
CA GLY A 185 22.84 -1.45 1.89
C GLY A 185 22.91 0.04 1.56
N ILE A 186 22.50 0.44 0.36
CA ILE A 186 22.45 1.87 -0.05
C ILE A 186 21.42 2.62 0.80
N GLY A 187 20.24 2.03 1.05
CA GLY A 187 19.22 2.61 1.91
C GLY A 187 19.70 2.83 3.34
N LEU A 188 20.42 1.87 3.91
CA LEU A 188 21.03 1.99 5.24
C LEU A 188 22.14 3.05 5.28
N LEU A 189 22.99 3.14 4.25
CA LEU A 189 24.03 4.16 4.13
C LEU A 189 23.43 5.57 4.02
N CYS A 190 22.39 5.75 3.21
CA CYS A 190 21.68 7.02 3.15
C CYS A 190 20.98 7.33 4.48
N ASN A 191 20.43 6.34 5.19
CA ASN A 191 19.81 6.56 6.50
C ASN A 191 20.82 7.05 7.55
N THR A 192 22.05 6.52 7.54
CA THR A 192 23.07 6.86 8.52
C THR A 192 23.82 8.15 8.20
N TYR A 193 24.00 8.50 6.91
CA TYR A 193 24.75 9.69 6.51
C TYR A 193 23.88 10.90 6.13
N LEU A 194 22.65 10.70 5.63
CA LEU A 194 21.78 11.79 5.16
C LEU A 194 20.71 12.21 6.19
N MET A 195 20.38 11.37 7.18
CA MET A 195 19.32 11.63 8.16
C MET A 195 19.87 11.70 9.61
N PRO A 196 19.60 12.78 10.37
CA PRO A 196 20.06 12.94 11.77
C PRO A 196 19.44 11.94 12.77
N ALA A 197 18.30 11.34 12.41
CA ALA A 197 17.61 10.29 13.15
C ALA A 197 17.16 9.22 12.15
N PRO A 198 17.07 7.94 12.54
CA PRO A 198 16.57 6.90 11.67
C PRO A 198 15.07 7.15 11.44
N LEU A 199 14.75 7.96 10.42
CA LEU A 199 13.39 8.33 10.03
C LEU A 199 12.87 7.43 8.89
N LEU A 200 13.70 6.48 8.43
CA LEU A 200 13.27 5.44 7.50
C LEU A 200 12.18 4.55 8.11
N ASN A 201 11.26 4.14 7.25
CA ASN A 201 9.85 4.00 7.60
C ASN A 201 9.50 2.69 8.34
N PHE A 202 9.62 2.67 9.66
CA PHE A 202 9.20 1.58 10.57
C PHE A 202 7.75 1.10 10.43
N MET A 203 6.94 1.76 9.60
CA MET A 203 5.51 1.58 9.51
C MET A 203 5.07 0.49 8.52
N LEU A 204 5.89 0.16 7.52
CA LEU A 204 5.71 -1.06 6.72
C LEU A 204 5.83 -2.31 7.59
N LEU A 205 6.70 -2.28 8.60
CA LEU A 205 6.87 -3.39 9.54
C LEU A 205 5.65 -3.56 10.45
N GLY A 206 5.10 -2.47 10.98
CA GLY A 206 3.90 -2.50 11.84
C GLY A 206 2.67 -3.04 11.11
N ILE A 207 2.45 -2.61 9.86
CA ILE A 207 1.32 -3.08 9.05
C ILE A 207 1.52 -4.50 8.55
N ALA A 208 2.73 -4.87 8.11
CA ALA A 208 3.03 -6.25 7.70
C ALA A 208 2.91 -7.23 8.89
N MET A 209 3.35 -6.85 10.09
CA MET A 209 3.23 -7.69 11.28
C MET A 209 1.78 -7.84 11.74
N ILE A 210 1.00 -6.75 11.80
CA ILE A 210 -0.42 -6.78 12.19
C ILE A 210 -1.26 -7.53 11.15
N ALA A 211 -1.01 -7.32 9.86
CA ALA A 211 -1.72 -8.02 8.78
C ALA A 211 -1.40 -9.52 8.75
N VAL A 212 -0.17 -9.95 9.10
CA VAL A 212 0.22 -11.36 9.19
C VAL A 212 -0.32 -12.04 10.45
N ILE A 213 -0.31 -11.35 11.61
CA ILE A 213 -0.91 -11.86 12.86
C ILE A 213 -2.43 -12.03 12.72
N LEU A 214 -3.11 -11.11 12.04
CA LEU A 214 -4.55 -11.23 11.75
C LEU A 214 -4.86 -12.28 10.67
N ASN A 215 -3.92 -12.58 9.77
CA ASN A 215 -4.09 -13.63 8.74
C ASN A 215 -3.69 -15.04 9.18
N LEU A 216 -3.01 -15.19 10.31
CA LEU A 216 -2.59 -16.47 10.88
C LEU A 216 -3.05 -16.60 12.35
N GLY A 217 -4.35 -16.80 12.55
CA GLY A 217 -4.80 -17.69 13.63
C GLY A 217 -5.02 -17.14 15.04
N ALA A 218 -5.35 -15.85 15.23
CA ALA A 218 -5.96 -15.44 16.50
C ALA A 218 -7.49 -15.58 16.44
N PRO A 219 -8.16 -16.34 17.33
CA PRO A 219 -9.60 -16.18 17.50
C PRO A 219 -9.86 -14.73 17.91
N LEU A 220 -10.63 -14.00 17.09
CA LEU A 220 -11.01 -12.62 17.35
C LEU A 220 -11.76 -12.57 18.70
N ASP A 221 -11.17 -11.90 19.68
CA ASP A 221 -11.81 -11.69 20.97
C ASP A 221 -12.96 -10.68 20.78
N TYR A 222 -14.17 -11.20 20.57
CA TYR A 222 -15.38 -10.43 20.23
C TYR A 222 -15.75 -9.39 21.31
N ARG A 223 -15.24 -9.56 22.53
CA ARG A 223 -15.40 -8.62 23.66
C ARG A 223 -14.58 -7.33 23.50
N ALA A 224 -13.40 -7.39 22.86
CA ALA A 224 -12.61 -6.19 22.55
C ALA A 224 -13.22 -5.37 21.39
N ILE A 225 -13.90 -6.04 20.46
CA ILE A 225 -14.65 -5.40 19.37
C ILE A 225 -15.95 -4.80 19.89
N ALA A 226 -16.60 -5.39 20.88
CA ALA A 226 -17.80 -4.82 21.50
C ALA A 226 -17.52 -3.46 22.19
N GLY A 227 -16.33 -3.26 22.76
CA GLY A 227 -15.92 -1.99 23.39
C GLY A 227 -15.49 -0.89 22.41
N ALA A 228 -14.99 -1.25 21.22
CA ALA A 228 -14.56 -0.33 20.16
C ALA A 228 -15.50 -0.31 18.93
N GLY A 229 -16.66 -0.97 19.04
CA GLY A 229 -17.46 -1.41 17.89
C GLY A 229 -17.95 -0.28 17.00
N LEU A 230 -18.30 0.86 17.58
CA LEU A 230 -18.79 2.01 16.82
C LEU A 230 -17.72 2.59 15.89
N PHE A 231 -16.48 2.76 16.34
CA PHE A 231 -15.39 3.29 15.51
C PHE A 231 -15.04 2.33 14.36
N THR A 232 -15.00 1.03 14.65
CA THR A 232 -14.73 -0.01 13.64
C THR A 232 -15.87 -0.07 12.62
N PHE A 233 -17.12 0.01 13.06
CA PHE A 233 -18.29 0.03 12.19
C PHE A 233 -18.28 1.26 11.28
N VAL A 234 -18.06 2.46 11.85
CA VAL A 234 -17.96 3.72 11.11
C VAL A 234 -16.83 3.65 10.08
N TYR A 235 -15.68 3.08 10.45
CA TYR A 235 -14.56 2.87 9.54
C TYR A 235 -14.91 1.97 8.35
N ILE A 236 -15.52 0.81 8.60
CA ILE A 236 -15.89 -0.13 7.55
C ILE A 236 -16.90 0.50 6.58
N VAL A 237 -17.91 1.19 7.10
CA VAL A 237 -18.93 1.87 6.29
C VAL A 237 -18.30 3.01 5.48
N ALA A 238 -17.51 3.88 6.10
CA ALA A 238 -16.86 4.98 5.42
C ALA A 238 -15.93 4.50 4.29
N ARG A 239 -15.15 3.44 4.55
CA ARG A 239 -14.26 2.82 3.56
C ARG A 239 -15.05 2.19 2.42
N ALA A 240 -16.15 1.49 2.72
CA ALA A 240 -17.00 0.87 1.71
C ALA A 240 -17.66 1.93 0.81
N CYS A 241 -18.19 3.00 1.39
CA CYS A 241 -18.76 4.12 0.65
C CYS A 241 -17.69 4.81 -0.22
N GLY A 242 -16.53 5.15 0.35
CA GLY A 242 -15.44 5.80 -0.37
C GLY A 242 -15.00 5.02 -1.61
N LYS A 243 -14.80 3.71 -1.47
CA LYS A 243 -14.43 2.85 -2.59
C LYS A 243 -15.54 2.69 -3.61
N TYR A 244 -16.78 2.49 -3.16
CA TYR A 244 -17.92 2.30 -4.05
C TYR A 244 -18.18 3.53 -4.91
N PHE A 245 -18.29 4.70 -4.28
CA PHE A 245 -18.55 5.95 -4.99
C PHE A 245 -17.35 6.40 -5.80
N GLY A 246 -16.13 6.29 -5.25
CA GLY A 246 -14.91 6.69 -5.97
C GLY A 246 -14.64 5.83 -7.22
N ALA A 247 -14.84 4.50 -7.14
CA ALA A 247 -14.74 3.63 -8.31
C ALA A 247 -15.80 3.95 -9.37
N ARG A 248 -17.03 4.25 -8.94
CA ARG A 248 -18.13 4.57 -9.86
C ARG A 248 -17.95 5.91 -10.56
N VAL A 249 -17.52 6.94 -9.83
CA VAL A 249 -17.20 8.25 -10.40
C VAL A 249 -16.03 8.14 -11.38
N GLY A 250 -14.94 7.47 -10.99
CA GLY A 250 -13.79 7.26 -11.86
C GLY A 250 -14.13 6.47 -13.12
N ALA A 251 -14.91 5.39 -13.00
CA ALA A 251 -15.30 4.56 -14.13
C ALA A 251 -16.28 5.27 -15.09
N LYS A 252 -17.15 6.13 -14.57
CA LYS A 252 -18.04 6.95 -15.39
C LYS A 252 -17.27 8.05 -16.14
N ALA A 253 -16.33 8.72 -15.46
CA ALA A 253 -15.50 9.77 -16.05
C ALA A 253 -14.59 9.27 -17.18
N THR A 254 -14.25 7.98 -17.16
CA THR A 254 -13.32 7.35 -18.11
C THR A 254 -14.00 6.53 -19.20
N GLY A 255 -15.33 6.51 -19.24
CA GLY A 255 -16.09 5.79 -20.28
C GLY A 255 -15.98 4.26 -20.21
N LEU A 256 -15.62 3.68 -19.05
CA LEU A 256 -15.58 2.22 -18.88
C LEU A 256 -16.99 1.60 -19.04
N PRO A 257 -17.11 0.33 -19.47
CA PRO A 257 -18.42 -0.29 -19.68
C PRO A 257 -19.28 -0.28 -18.41
N VAL A 258 -20.60 -0.18 -18.58
CA VAL A 258 -21.57 0.00 -17.48
C VAL A 258 -21.47 -1.12 -16.43
N THR A 259 -21.07 -2.32 -16.84
CA THR A 259 -20.77 -3.45 -15.95
C THR A 259 -19.60 -3.14 -15.01
N VAL A 260 -18.52 -2.53 -15.49
CA VAL A 260 -17.39 -2.12 -14.65
C VAL A 260 -17.79 -0.96 -13.73
N GLN A 261 -18.53 0.02 -14.24
CA GLN A 261 -19.00 1.15 -13.40
C GLN A 261 -19.85 0.71 -12.20
N LYS A 262 -20.65 -0.36 -12.35
CA LYS A 262 -21.59 -0.82 -11.32
C LYS A 262 -20.97 -1.84 -10.35
N TYR A 263 -20.10 -2.73 -10.83
CA TYR A 263 -19.64 -3.89 -10.06
C TYR A 263 -18.20 -3.77 -9.54
N LEU A 264 -17.37 -2.87 -10.10
CA LEU A 264 -15.96 -2.75 -9.70
C LEU A 264 -15.81 -2.36 -8.22
N GLY A 265 -16.62 -1.41 -7.74
CA GLY A 265 -16.61 -1.00 -6.34
C GLY A 265 -16.88 -2.17 -5.37
N PHE A 266 -17.82 -3.06 -5.70
CA PHE A 266 -18.15 -4.22 -4.88
C PHE A 266 -17.04 -5.27 -4.84
N THR A 267 -16.31 -5.45 -5.96
CA THR A 267 -15.19 -6.39 -6.01
C THR A 267 -13.98 -5.97 -5.17
N LEU A 268 -13.92 -4.71 -4.73
CA LEU A 268 -12.82 -4.14 -3.95
C LEU A 268 -13.10 -4.06 -2.44
N LEU A 269 -14.30 -4.50 -2.02
CA LEU A 269 -14.74 -4.57 -0.62
C LEU A 269 -14.32 -5.82 0.15
N PRO A 270 -14.10 -7.02 -0.44
CA PRO A 270 -13.85 -8.21 0.36
C PRO A 270 -12.54 -8.12 1.16
N CYS A 271 -12.65 -8.20 2.49
CA CYS A 271 -11.53 -8.50 3.39
C CYS A 271 -11.78 -9.89 3.99
N GLY A 272 -11.37 -10.94 3.29
CA GLY A 272 -11.49 -12.31 3.79
C GLY A 272 -10.68 -13.30 2.97
N ASN A 273 -9.77 -14.03 3.62
CA ASN A 273 -9.04 -15.14 3.01
C ASN A 273 -9.96 -16.37 2.92
N ARG A 274 -10.04 -16.97 1.74
CA ARG A 274 -10.44 -18.39 1.62
C ARG A 274 -9.16 -19.22 1.64
N LYS A 275 -9.02 -20.08 2.66
CA LYS A 275 -8.21 -21.29 2.51
C LYS A 275 -8.84 -22.08 1.36
N ALA A 276 -8.16 -22.14 0.22
CA ALA A 276 -8.52 -23.08 -0.82
C ALA A 276 -8.27 -24.48 -0.26
N ALA A 277 -9.35 -25.15 0.15
CA ALA A 277 -9.33 -26.58 0.35
C ALA A 277 -9.37 -27.24 -1.03
N ARG A 278 -8.24 -27.83 -1.40
CA ARG A 278 -7.96 -28.87 -2.41
C ARG A 278 -6.79 -28.49 -3.31
#